data_AF-A0A0G1YHZ6-F1
#
_entry.id   AF-A0A0G1YHZ6-F1
#
_cell.length_a   1.000
_cell.length_b   1.000
_cell.length_c   1.000
_cell.angle_alpha   90.00
_cell.angle_beta   90.00
_cell.angle_gamma   90.00
#
_symmetry.space_group_name_H-M   'P 1'
#
loop_
_entity.id
_entity.type
_entity.pdbx_description
1 polymer ?
#
loop_
_entity_poly.entity_id
_entity_poly.type
_entity_poly.pdbx_seq_one_letter_code
_entity_poly.pdbx_strand_id
1 'polypeptide(L)'
;MKTFEEVVSGLSDGQKSAIIRKVARGLTGDESQVETILQGVLSGELKIVVQDTTVKLVDRNGRWIPLPGMTEEIVDADRGYHLAQPTVDYAAVHARFTRHMPGQTFVTADQFRERGLAVIERVKSDRQIANLLQGTYLPVCFPHCEVVDYGAVLEDMFLAAVGLAYAEAFPERTFENWRRGTLAGQVTVVSGTRHECLIEAMRQGPTVGVYFPTCLQGFGILADRTMVQQFPNDVLLTGAFEPAMGFIGYSEVLGRDGMTPALDCPANLWRGPGRSLFFCPGDAKLGFGIGNLVAHGLCSGGVVVLWQS
;
A
#
# COMPACT_ATOMS: atom_id res chain seq x y z
N MET A 1 1.12 -27.35 3.48
CA MET A 1 2.30 -26.88 2.72
C MET A 1 3.04 -28.12 2.28
N LYS A 2 3.25 -28.32 0.97
CA LYS A 2 4.01 -29.48 0.48
C LYS A 2 5.46 -29.06 0.24
N THR A 3 6.41 -29.92 0.56
CA THR A 3 7.81 -29.67 0.19
C THR A 3 8.00 -29.85 -1.31
N PHE A 4 9.02 -29.20 -1.89
CA PHE A 4 9.35 -29.42 -3.30
C PHE A 4 9.53 -30.91 -3.62
N GLU A 5 10.16 -31.66 -2.71
CA GLU A 5 10.36 -33.11 -2.81
C GLU A 5 9.04 -33.89 -2.90
N GLU A 6 8.03 -33.50 -2.13
CA GLU A 6 6.69 -34.09 -2.20
C GLU A 6 5.98 -33.77 -3.54
N VAL A 7 6.19 -32.57 -4.07
CA VAL A 7 5.58 -32.11 -5.35
C VAL A 7 6.22 -32.77 -6.56
N VAL A 8 7.52 -33.05 -6.52
CA VAL A 8 8.27 -33.71 -7.61
C VAL A 8 8.46 -35.21 -7.39
N SER A 9 7.76 -35.78 -6.40
CA SER A 9 7.79 -37.22 -6.14
C SER A 9 7.32 -38.00 -7.37
N GLY A 10 8.20 -38.83 -7.92
CA GLY A 10 7.98 -39.57 -9.18
C GLY A 10 8.66 -38.98 -10.43
N LEU A 11 9.36 -37.85 -10.33
CA LEU A 11 10.19 -37.33 -11.41
C LEU A 11 11.62 -37.88 -11.36
N SER A 12 12.23 -38.04 -12.53
CA SER A 12 13.67 -38.33 -12.66
C SER A 12 14.52 -37.14 -12.22
N ASP A 13 15.80 -37.38 -11.89
CA ASP A 13 16.69 -36.31 -11.44
C ASP A 13 16.91 -35.25 -12.53
N GLY A 14 16.96 -35.65 -13.81
CA GLY A 14 16.99 -34.71 -14.92
C GLY A 14 15.74 -33.81 -15.00
N GLN A 15 14.56 -34.35 -14.71
CA GLN A 15 13.31 -33.57 -14.66
C GLN A 15 13.28 -32.62 -13.46
N LYS A 16 13.74 -33.07 -12.29
CA LYS A 16 13.86 -32.21 -11.09
C LYS A 16 14.81 -31.04 -11.37
N SER A 17 15.99 -31.30 -11.92
CA SER A 17 16.95 -30.25 -12.28
C SER A 17 16.39 -29.28 -13.32
N ALA A 18 15.65 -29.77 -14.33
CA ALA A 18 15.01 -28.91 -15.32
C ALA A 18 13.95 -27.97 -14.70
N ILE A 19 13.14 -28.48 -13.77
CA ILE A 19 12.15 -27.67 -13.03
C ILE A 19 12.87 -26.64 -12.15
N ILE A 20 13.88 -27.04 -11.38
CA ILE A 20 14.64 -26.12 -10.52
C ILE A 20 15.28 -25.01 -11.36
N ARG A 21 15.89 -25.33 -12.51
CA ARG A 21 16.45 -24.32 -13.43
C ARG A 21 15.39 -23.35 -13.93
N LYS A 22 14.21 -23.86 -14.29
CA LYS A 22 13.11 -23.02 -14.78
C LYS A 22 12.59 -22.09 -13.68
N VAL A 23 12.47 -22.59 -12.45
CA VAL A 23 12.10 -21.79 -11.27
C VAL A 23 13.18 -20.75 -10.97
N ALA A 24 14.45 -21.14 -10.93
CA ALA A 24 15.58 -20.24 -10.66
C ALA A 24 15.64 -19.11 -11.69
N ARG A 25 15.48 -19.40 -12.99
CA ARG A 25 15.40 -18.38 -14.04
C ARG A 25 14.26 -17.39 -13.82
N GLY A 26 13.09 -17.90 -13.42
CA GLY A 26 11.94 -17.06 -13.12
C GLY A 26 12.14 -16.18 -11.87
N LEU A 27 12.91 -16.66 -10.90
CA LEU A 27 13.20 -15.94 -9.65
C LEU A 27 14.28 -14.88 -9.83
N THR A 28 15.36 -15.17 -10.55
CA THR A 28 16.53 -14.29 -10.62
C THR A 28 16.54 -13.39 -11.86
N GLY A 29 15.95 -13.84 -12.97
CA GLY A 29 16.14 -13.19 -14.28
C GLY A 29 17.58 -13.19 -14.79
N ASP A 30 18.50 -13.85 -14.07
CA ASP A 30 19.94 -13.86 -14.30
C ASP A 30 20.44 -15.30 -14.41
N GLU A 31 20.88 -15.69 -15.61
CA GLU A 31 21.39 -17.03 -15.91
C GLU A 31 22.65 -17.39 -15.10
N SER A 32 23.44 -16.40 -14.66
CA SER A 32 24.65 -16.67 -13.88
C SER A 32 24.36 -17.20 -12.48
N GLN A 33 23.16 -16.95 -11.95
CA GLN A 33 22.74 -17.38 -10.61
C GLN A 33 21.99 -18.72 -10.61
N VAL A 34 21.57 -19.21 -11.78
CA VAL A 34 20.74 -20.41 -11.91
C VAL A 34 21.45 -21.66 -11.38
N GLU A 35 22.74 -21.83 -11.69
CA GLU A 35 23.52 -22.99 -11.22
C GLU A 35 23.78 -22.94 -9.71
N THR A 36 24.00 -21.76 -9.15
CA THR A 36 24.15 -21.57 -7.70
C THR A 36 22.89 -21.98 -6.95
N ILE A 37 21.71 -21.56 -7.44
CA ILE A 37 20.43 -21.95 -6.86
C ILE A 37 20.17 -23.45 -7.03
N LEU A 38 20.48 -24.00 -8.22
CA LEU A 38 20.35 -25.44 -8.45
C LEU A 38 21.18 -26.24 -7.46
N GLN A 39 22.45 -25.89 -7.28
CA GLN A 39 23.34 -26.58 -6.36
C GLN A 39 22.87 -26.42 -4.91
N GLY A 40 22.48 -25.21 -4.49
CA GLY A 40 21.95 -24.98 -3.15
C GLY A 40 20.69 -25.81 -2.86
N VAL A 41 19.79 -25.98 -3.85
CA VAL A 41 18.58 -26.82 -3.68
C VAL A 41 18.92 -28.30 -3.65
N LEU A 42 19.85 -28.77 -4.50
CA LEU A 42 20.27 -30.17 -4.53
C LEU A 42 21.10 -30.57 -3.30
N SER A 43 21.87 -29.66 -2.73
CA SER A 43 22.66 -29.86 -1.50
C SER A 43 21.81 -29.78 -0.23
N GLY A 44 20.57 -29.29 -0.33
CA GLY A 44 19.67 -29.06 0.80
C GLY A 44 19.94 -27.75 1.57
N GLU A 45 20.88 -26.92 1.11
CA GLU A 45 21.14 -25.59 1.65
C GLU A 45 19.99 -24.62 1.38
N LEU A 46 19.30 -24.78 0.25
CA LEU A 46 18.12 -24.03 -0.15
C LEU A 46 16.90 -24.95 -0.22
N LYS A 47 15.74 -24.43 0.20
CA LYS A 47 14.46 -25.14 0.09
C LYS A 47 13.53 -24.36 -0.83
N ILE A 48 12.92 -25.06 -1.77
CA ILE A 48 11.81 -24.53 -2.55
C ILE A 48 10.51 -24.83 -1.79
N VAL A 49 9.76 -23.78 -1.47
CA VAL A 49 8.43 -23.88 -0.87
C VAL A 49 7.41 -23.65 -1.96
N VAL A 50 6.54 -24.64 -2.20
CA VAL A 50 5.43 -24.51 -3.15
C VAL A 50 4.18 -24.15 -2.36
N GLN A 51 3.73 -22.91 -2.54
CA GLN A 51 2.46 -22.42 -2.02
C GLN A 51 1.35 -22.68 -3.04
N ASP A 52 0.21 -23.14 -2.55
CA ASP A 52 -0.99 -23.21 -3.37
C ASP A 52 -1.46 -21.78 -3.68
N THR A 53 -1.50 -21.42 -4.97
CA THR A 53 -2.01 -20.12 -5.44
C THR A 53 -3.51 -19.91 -5.15
N THR A 54 -4.22 -20.94 -4.68
CA THR A 54 -5.58 -20.81 -4.15
C THR A 54 -5.62 -20.33 -2.69
N VAL A 55 -4.48 -20.23 -2.00
CA VAL A 55 -4.42 -19.61 -0.68
C VAL A 55 -4.77 -18.14 -0.83
N LYS A 56 -5.97 -17.79 -0.35
CA LYS A 56 -6.37 -16.40 -0.22
C LYS A 56 -5.44 -15.74 0.78
N LEU A 57 -4.86 -14.61 0.39
CA LEU A 57 -4.07 -13.78 1.30
C LEU A 57 -4.94 -12.74 2.01
N VAL A 58 -6.14 -12.51 1.48
CA VAL A 58 -7.10 -11.54 1.98
C VAL A 58 -8.41 -12.24 2.35
N ASP A 59 -8.89 -11.96 3.56
CA ASP A 59 -10.10 -12.54 4.12
C ASP A 59 -11.36 -12.03 3.42
N ARG A 60 -12.53 -12.54 3.80
CA ARG A 60 -13.81 -12.15 3.18
C ARG A 60 -14.24 -10.70 3.40
N ASN A 61 -13.56 -9.96 4.29
CA ASN A 61 -13.86 -8.58 4.62
C ASN A 61 -12.85 -7.60 3.97
N GLY A 62 -11.94 -8.10 3.12
CA GLY A 62 -10.89 -7.28 2.51
C GLY A 62 -9.69 -7.01 3.43
N ARG A 63 -9.55 -7.75 4.53
CA ARG A 63 -8.41 -7.64 5.44
C ARG A 63 -7.37 -8.71 5.14
N TRP A 64 -6.09 -8.36 5.17
CA TRP A 64 -5.01 -9.34 5.06
C TRP A 64 -5.08 -10.39 6.17
N ILE A 65 -4.78 -11.63 5.80
CA ILE A 65 -4.70 -12.75 6.72
C ILE A 65 -3.28 -12.74 7.33
N PRO A 66 -3.15 -12.65 8.67
CA PRO A 66 -1.85 -12.70 9.33
C PRO A 66 -1.06 -13.95 8.94
N LEU A 67 0.27 -13.81 8.79
CA LEU A 67 1.13 -14.96 8.55
C LEU A 67 1.21 -15.86 9.79
N PRO A 68 1.22 -17.19 9.61
CA PRO A 68 1.49 -18.11 10.70
C PRO A 68 2.86 -17.84 11.33
N GLY A 69 2.90 -17.67 12.65
CA GLY A 69 4.15 -17.54 13.40
C GLY A 69 4.77 -16.14 13.40
N MET A 70 4.05 -15.09 12.98
CA MET A 70 4.49 -13.71 13.18
C MET A 70 4.72 -13.41 14.67
N THR A 71 5.76 -12.62 14.94
CA THR A 71 6.10 -12.16 16.29
C THR A 71 5.70 -10.70 16.51
N GLU A 72 5.44 -9.97 15.43
CA GLU A 72 4.98 -8.59 15.44
C GLU A 72 3.55 -8.50 15.97
N GLU A 73 3.21 -7.36 16.56
CA GLU A 73 1.92 -7.15 17.18
C GLU A 73 0.80 -7.07 16.13
N ILE A 74 -0.23 -7.88 16.36
CA ILE A 74 -1.47 -7.88 15.59
C ILE A 74 -2.60 -8.06 16.59
N VAL A 75 -3.62 -7.21 16.50
CA VAL A 75 -4.88 -7.33 17.24
C VAL A 75 -6.04 -7.49 16.26
N ASP A 76 -7.21 -7.83 16.78
CA ASP A 76 -8.43 -7.82 15.97
C ASP A 76 -8.76 -6.40 15.53
N ALA A 77 -9.23 -6.25 14.30
CA ALA A 77 -9.76 -4.98 13.81
C ALA A 77 -11.01 -4.60 14.63
N ASP A 78 -11.03 -3.38 15.15
CA ASP A 78 -12.20 -2.82 15.83
C ASP A 78 -13.23 -2.40 14.79
N ARG A 79 -14.31 -3.16 14.69
CA ARG A 79 -15.37 -2.95 13.70
C ARG A 79 -16.20 -1.69 13.94
N GLY A 80 -16.07 -1.05 15.10
CA GLY A 80 -16.62 0.29 15.32
C GLY A 80 -15.99 1.31 14.37
N TYR A 81 -14.69 1.14 14.08
CA TYR A 81 -13.93 1.99 13.17
C TYR A 81 -13.97 1.41 11.77
N HIS A 82 -14.69 2.07 10.86
CA HIS A 82 -14.94 1.53 9.52
C HIS A 82 -15.15 2.61 8.48
N LEU A 83 -14.88 2.24 7.22
CA LEU A 83 -15.20 3.00 6.03
C LEU A 83 -16.35 2.34 5.26
N ALA A 84 -17.16 3.17 4.62
CA ALA A 84 -18.14 2.72 3.64
C ALA A 84 -17.58 2.95 2.23
N GLN A 85 -17.72 1.97 1.35
CA GLN A 85 -17.32 2.11 -0.06
C GLN A 85 -18.16 3.22 -0.73
N PRO A 86 -17.54 4.31 -1.23
CA PRO A 86 -18.28 5.32 -1.96
C PRO A 86 -18.63 4.84 -3.37
N THR A 87 -19.68 5.44 -3.95
CA THR A 87 -19.85 5.43 -5.42
C THR A 87 -18.79 6.37 -6.01
N VAL A 88 -17.96 5.85 -6.92
CA VAL A 88 -16.84 6.61 -7.47
C VAL A 88 -17.25 7.38 -8.72
N ASP A 89 -17.39 8.70 -8.59
CA ASP A 89 -17.39 9.62 -9.73
C ASP A 89 -15.95 10.05 -10.04
N TYR A 90 -15.34 9.39 -11.02
CA TYR A 90 -13.95 9.63 -11.42
C TYR A 90 -13.71 11.07 -11.88
N ALA A 91 -14.66 11.69 -12.56
CA ALA A 91 -14.50 13.07 -13.04
C ALA A 91 -14.53 14.06 -11.88
N ALA A 92 -15.45 13.89 -10.93
CA ALA A 92 -15.51 14.73 -9.74
C ALA A 92 -14.29 14.56 -8.83
N VAL A 93 -13.83 13.31 -8.63
CA VAL A 93 -12.61 13.01 -7.86
C VAL A 93 -11.38 13.63 -8.53
N HIS A 94 -11.23 13.48 -9.86
CA HIS A 94 -10.14 14.10 -10.62
C HIS A 94 -10.14 15.63 -10.54
N ALA A 95 -11.32 16.23 -10.62
CA ALA A 95 -11.49 17.67 -10.47
C ALA A 95 -11.02 18.17 -9.08
N ARG A 96 -11.21 17.39 -8.01
CA ARG A 96 -10.67 17.72 -6.68
C ARG A 96 -9.14 17.70 -6.65
N PHE A 97 -8.51 16.67 -7.22
CA PHE A 97 -7.04 16.60 -7.31
C PHE A 97 -6.45 17.83 -8.01
N THR A 98 -6.97 18.16 -9.19
CA THR A 98 -6.47 19.29 -10.00
C THR A 98 -6.79 20.65 -9.38
N ARG A 99 -7.94 20.80 -8.70
CA ARG A 99 -8.31 22.03 -7.98
C ARG A 99 -7.40 22.30 -6.78
N HIS A 100 -7.11 21.29 -5.97
CA HIS A 100 -6.36 21.46 -4.72
C HIS A 100 -4.85 21.32 -4.89
N MET A 101 -4.38 20.87 -6.05
CA MET A 101 -2.96 20.82 -6.40
C MET A 101 -2.70 21.58 -7.71
N PRO A 102 -2.99 22.91 -7.74
CA PRO A 102 -2.86 23.69 -8.97
C PRO A 102 -1.40 23.72 -9.44
N GLY A 103 -1.21 23.67 -10.76
CA GLY A 103 0.11 23.67 -11.39
C GLY A 103 0.80 22.29 -11.42
N GLN A 104 0.24 21.27 -10.78
CA GLN A 104 0.72 19.90 -10.92
C GLN A 104 0.15 19.25 -12.19
N THR A 105 0.94 18.34 -12.78
CA THR A 105 0.52 17.60 -13.98
C THR A 105 -0.07 16.26 -13.55
N PHE A 106 -1.31 15.99 -13.95
CA PHE A 106 -2.01 14.72 -13.75
C PHE A 106 -2.35 14.07 -15.09
N VAL A 107 -2.76 12.80 -15.05
CA VAL A 107 -3.48 12.18 -16.17
C VAL A 107 -4.78 12.92 -16.45
N THR A 108 -5.39 12.74 -17.62
CA THR A 108 -6.74 13.26 -17.88
C THR A 108 -7.80 12.52 -17.04
N ALA A 109 -8.99 13.10 -16.88
CA ALA A 109 -10.09 12.44 -16.17
C ALA A 109 -10.48 11.08 -16.81
N ASP A 110 -10.46 10.99 -18.15
CA ASP A 110 -10.71 9.75 -18.87
C ASP A 110 -9.63 8.71 -18.61
N GLN A 111 -8.35 9.11 -18.65
CA GLN A 111 -7.23 8.24 -18.32
C GLN A 111 -7.28 7.78 -16.86
N PHE A 112 -7.67 8.66 -15.93
CA PHE A 112 -7.86 8.29 -14.53
C PHE A 112 -8.92 7.20 -14.37
N ARG A 113 -10.07 7.37 -15.03
CA ARG A 113 -11.14 6.37 -15.05
C ARG A 113 -10.68 5.05 -15.67
N GLU A 114 -10.11 5.11 -16.87
CA GLU A 114 -9.65 3.92 -17.60
C GLU A 114 -8.63 3.13 -16.80
N ARG A 115 -7.57 3.80 -16.32
CA ARG A 115 -6.48 3.17 -15.57
C ARG A 115 -6.94 2.67 -14.20
N GLY A 116 -7.79 3.43 -13.50
CA GLY A 116 -8.36 3.00 -12.22
C GLY A 116 -9.20 1.74 -12.36
N LEU A 117 -10.06 1.67 -13.39
CA LEU A 117 -10.84 0.46 -13.70
C LEU A 117 -9.95 -0.72 -14.09
N ALA A 118 -8.87 -0.48 -14.84
CA ALA A 118 -7.91 -1.52 -15.19
C ALA A 118 -7.21 -2.12 -13.95
N VAL A 119 -6.84 -1.29 -12.98
CA VAL A 119 -6.28 -1.77 -11.69
C VAL A 119 -7.31 -2.60 -10.92
N ILE A 120 -8.56 -2.16 -10.86
CA ILE A 120 -9.64 -2.91 -10.20
C ILE A 120 -9.83 -4.29 -10.85
N GLU A 121 -9.87 -4.36 -12.18
CA GLU A 121 -10.00 -5.64 -12.88
C GLU A 121 -8.75 -6.53 -12.69
N ARG A 122 -7.55 -5.95 -12.64
CA ARG A 122 -6.31 -6.66 -12.29
C ARG A 122 -6.41 -7.29 -10.89
N VAL A 123 -6.83 -6.54 -9.88
CA VAL A 123 -7.01 -7.07 -8.50
C VAL A 123 -8.08 -8.17 -8.48
N LYS A 124 -9.20 -7.96 -9.16
CA LYS A 124 -10.30 -8.93 -9.27
C LYS A 124 -9.89 -10.23 -9.94
N SER A 125 -8.99 -10.17 -10.93
CA SER A 125 -8.46 -11.35 -11.63
C SER A 125 -7.48 -12.17 -10.78
N ASP A 126 -6.95 -11.60 -9.71
CA ASP A 126 -5.99 -12.24 -8.82
C ASP A 126 -6.67 -13.03 -7.71
N ARG A 127 -6.60 -14.36 -7.76
CA ARG A 127 -7.29 -15.22 -6.78
C ARG A 127 -6.78 -15.04 -5.35
N GLN A 128 -5.55 -14.54 -5.15
CA GLN A 128 -4.97 -14.34 -3.83
C GLN A 128 -5.50 -13.09 -3.15
N ILE A 129 -5.73 -12.02 -3.93
CA ILE A 129 -6.07 -10.68 -3.42
C ILE A 129 -7.40 -10.12 -3.91
N ALA A 130 -8.18 -10.83 -4.74
CA ALA A 130 -9.48 -10.36 -5.24
C ALA A 130 -10.43 -9.94 -4.11
N ASN A 131 -10.25 -10.54 -2.93
CA ASN A 131 -10.98 -10.20 -1.73
C ASN A 131 -10.69 -8.78 -1.20
N LEU A 132 -9.62 -8.10 -1.61
CA LEU A 132 -9.39 -6.68 -1.28
C LEU A 132 -10.57 -5.80 -1.70
N LEU A 133 -11.25 -6.17 -2.80
CA LEU A 133 -12.44 -5.47 -3.30
C LEU A 133 -13.69 -5.71 -2.45
N GLN A 134 -13.62 -6.54 -1.40
CA GLN A 134 -14.65 -6.65 -0.36
C GLN A 134 -14.50 -5.58 0.72
N GLY A 135 -13.31 -4.96 0.82
CA GLY A 135 -13.05 -3.80 1.67
C GLY A 135 -13.31 -2.48 0.93
N THR A 136 -12.98 -1.36 1.58
CA THR A 136 -13.01 -0.05 0.92
C THR A 136 -11.81 0.10 -0.01
N TYR A 137 -12.04 0.61 -1.22
CA TYR A 137 -11.03 0.92 -2.21
C TYR A 137 -11.31 2.26 -2.90
N LEU A 138 -10.26 3.05 -3.08
CA LEU A 138 -10.33 4.44 -3.54
C LEU A 138 -9.34 4.63 -4.71
N PRO A 139 -9.82 4.77 -5.96
CA PRO A 139 -8.98 5.18 -7.07
C PRO A 139 -8.30 6.53 -6.78
N VAL A 140 -7.00 6.61 -6.95
CA VAL A 140 -6.21 7.83 -6.72
C VAL A 140 -5.31 8.08 -7.93
N CYS A 141 -5.04 9.35 -8.25
CA CYS A 141 -4.01 9.70 -9.20
C CYS A 141 -2.96 10.56 -8.53
N PHE A 142 -1.70 10.33 -8.86
CA PHE A 142 -0.56 11.04 -8.34
C PHE A 142 0.02 11.95 -9.42
N PRO A 143 0.47 13.16 -9.06
CA PRO A 143 1.03 14.08 -10.04
C PRO A 143 2.40 13.59 -10.52
N HIS A 144 2.80 14.04 -11.70
CA HIS A 144 4.20 13.99 -12.11
C HIS A 144 5.01 14.92 -11.21
N CYS A 145 5.96 14.36 -10.46
CA CYS A 145 6.75 15.13 -9.51
C CYS A 145 8.08 14.40 -9.22
N GLU A 146 9.17 15.16 -9.15
CA GLU A 146 10.44 14.68 -8.65
C GLU A 146 10.48 14.80 -7.12
N VAL A 147 10.71 13.69 -6.43
CA VAL A 147 10.72 13.63 -4.96
C VAL A 147 12.17 13.56 -4.46
N VAL A 148 12.81 14.72 -4.36
CA VAL A 148 14.19 14.83 -3.83
C VAL A 148 14.20 14.72 -2.29
N ASP A 149 13.26 15.39 -1.63
CA ASP A 149 13.04 15.32 -0.19
C ASP A 149 11.58 14.95 0.07
N TYR A 150 11.36 13.72 0.54
CA TYR A 150 10.01 13.20 0.78
C TYR A 150 9.24 14.08 1.78
N GLY A 151 9.90 14.52 2.84
CA GLY A 151 9.27 15.29 3.90
C GLY A 151 8.88 16.70 3.44
N ALA A 152 9.72 17.35 2.62
CA ALA A 152 9.41 18.65 2.05
C ALA A 152 8.24 18.55 1.05
N VAL A 153 8.28 17.58 0.13
CA VAL A 153 7.19 17.36 -0.83
C VAL A 153 5.88 17.01 -0.11
N LEU A 154 5.94 16.17 0.91
CA LEU A 154 4.78 15.83 1.74
C LEU A 154 4.18 17.09 2.37
N GLU A 155 4.99 17.94 2.99
CA GLU A 155 4.53 19.14 3.70
C GLU A 155 3.96 20.20 2.76
N ASP A 156 4.75 20.61 1.78
CA ASP A 156 4.51 21.80 0.96
C ASP A 156 3.46 21.55 -0.13
N MET A 157 3.31 20.30 -0.55
CA MET A 157 2.40 19.93 -1.64
C MET A 157 1.21 19.11 -1.12
N PHE A 158 1.47 17.92 -0.58
CA PHE A 158 0.40 16.96 -0.25
C PHE A 158 -0.44 17.41 0.95
N LEU A 159 0.19 17.71 2.10
CA LEU A 159 -0.52 18.13 3.31
C LEU A 159 -1.16 19.51 3.16
N ALA A 160 -0.53 20.40 2.39
CA ALA A 160 -1.15 21.68 2.02
C ALA A 160 -2.47 21.45 1.26
N ALA A 161 -2.46 20.58 0.24
CA ALA A 161 -3.64 20.23 -0.54
C ALA A 161 -4.70 19.48 0.29
N VAL A 162 -4.30 18.58 1.18
CA VAL A 162 -5.21 17.92 2.15
C VAL A 162 -5.95 18.96 2.99
N GLY A 163 -5.23 19.96 3.51
CA GLY A 163 -5.86 21.03 4.30
C GLY A 163 -6.93 21.80 3.54
N LEU A 164 -6.67 22.11 2.27
CA LEU A 164 -7.63 22.80 1.40
C LEU A 164 -8.86 21.94 1.10
N ALA A 165 -8.64 20.67 0.70
CA ALA A 165 -9.72 19.74 0.38
C ALA A 165 -10.60 19.43 1.60
N TYR A 166 -9.98 19.21 2.76
CA TYR A 166 -10.69 18.92 4.00
C TYR A 166 -11.53 20.11 4.47
N ALA A 167 -11.00 21.33 4.39
CA ALA A 167 -11.76 22.54 4.73
C ALA A 167 -12.93 22.81 3.76
N GLU A 168 -12.78 22.47 2.47
CA GLU A 168 -13.88 22.54 1.50
C GLU A 168 -14.99 21.53 1.83
N ALA A 169 -14.62 20.28 2.17
CA ALA A 169 -15.56 19.23 2.52
C ALA A 169 -16.23 19.46 3.89
N PHE A 170 -15.52 20.07 4.84
CA PHE A 170 -16.00 20.32 6.20
C PHE A 170 -15.67 21.74 6.68
N PRO A 171 -16.47 22.76 6.29
CA PRO A 171 -16.18 24.17 6.57
C PRO A 171 -16.05 24.54 8.06
N GLU A 172 -16.65 23.75 8.95
CA GLU A 172 -16.62 23.98 10.41
C GLU A 172 -15.54 23.16 11.14
N ARG A 173 -14.77 22.35 10.40
CA ARG A 173 -13.72 21.49 10.97
C ARG A 173 -12.33 22.00 10.58
N THR A 174 -11.31 21.57 11.31
CA THR A 174 -9.93 21.99 11.06
C THR A 174 -9.04 20.83 10.61
N PHE A 175 -8.07 21.12 9.74
CA PHE A 175 -6.95 20.24 9.49
C PHE A 175 -5.73 20.70 10.30
N GLU A 176 -5.18 19.81 11.12
CA GLU A 176 -4.03 20.07 11.98
C GLU A 176 -2.83 19.21 11.57
N ASN A 177 -1.87 19.80 10.86
CA ASN A 177 -0.53 19.21 10.72
C ASN A 177 0.27 19.48 12.01
N TRP A 178 0.31 18.52 12.93
CA TRP A 178 1.09 18.63 14.17
C TRP A 178 2.59 18.59 13.95
N ARG A 179 3.06 18.22 12.76
CA ARG A 179 4.48 18.16 12.38
C ARG A 179 4.91 19.33 11.48
N ARG A 180 4.08 20.38 11.38
CA ARG A 180 4.33 21.57 10.57
C ARG A 180 5.76 22.10 10.76
N GLY A 181 6.51 22.24 9.66
CA GLY A 181 7.87 22.78 9.62
C GLY A 181 8.93 21.82 10.14
N THR A 182 8.63 20.53 10.27
CA THR A 182 9.56 19.53 10.82
C THR A 182 9.75 18.29 9.96
N LEU A 183 9.14 18.25 8.77
CA LEU A 183 9.15 17.07 7.90
C LEU A 183 10.35 17.03 6.96
N ALA A 184 10.75 18.18 6.40
CA ALA A 184 11.90 18.27 5.49
C ALA A 184 13.17 17.62 6.09
N GLY A 185 13.76 16.70 5.32
CA GLY A 185 14.95 15.92 5.71
C GLY A 185 14.75 14.96 6.88
N GLN A 186 13.53 14.80 7.40
CA GLN A 186 13.22 13.96 8.57
C GLN A 186 12.34 12.76 8.25
N VAL A 187 11.83 12.66 7.02
CA VAL A 187 11.01 11.54 6.55
C VAL A 187 11.80 10.71 5.55
N THR A 188 11.91 9.41 5.81
CA THR A 188 12.55 8.47 4.89
C THR A 188 11.60 7.34 4.51
N VAL A 189 11.83 6.73 3.35
CA VAL A 189 11.12 5.54 2.92
C VAL A 189 11.82 4.30 3.47
N VAL A 190 11.03 3.35 3.97
CA VAL A 190 11.52 2.07 4.48
C VAL A 190 11.78 1.13 3.31
N SER A 191 13.01 0.67 3.17
CA SER A 191 13.38 -0.32 2.15
C SER A 191 12.52 -1.59 2.25
N GLY A 192 12.18 -2.17 1.11
CA GLY A 192 11.38 -3.38 1.01
C GLY A 192 9.87 -3.16 1.12
N THR A 193 9.42 -1.94 1.39
CA THR A 193 7.98 -1.57 1.38
C THR A 193 7.44 -1.30 -0.03
N ARG A 194 8.35 -1.22 -1.02
CA ARG A 194 8.09 -0.97 -2.45
C ARG A 194 7.52 0.41 -2.73
N HIS A 195 7.45 1.30 -1.74
CA HIS A 195 6.95 2.66 -1.91
C HIS A 195 7.86 3.50 -2.83
N GLU A 196 9.13 3.10 -2.98
CA GLU A 196 10.05 3.65 -3.99
C GLU A 196 9.51 3.47 -5.42
N CYS A 197 8.71 2.44 -5.69
CA CYS A 197 8.08 2.25 -7.00
C CYS A 197 7.06 3.34 -7.32
N LEU A 198 6.31 3.85 -6.32
CA LEU A 198 5.42 5.00 -6.51
C LEU A 198 6.23 6.27 -6.82
N ILE A 199 7.29 6.50 -6.04
CA ILE A 199 8.18 7.67 -6.24
C ILE A 199 8.78 7.65 -7.65
N GLU A 200 9.26 6.49 -8.09
CA GLU A 200 9.80 6.33 -9.43
C GLU A 200 8.73 6.52 -10.51
N ALA A 201 7.53 5.99 -10.31
CA ALA A 201 6.42 6.19 -11.24
C ALA A 201 6.06 7.69 -11.38
N MET A 202 5.96 8.42 -10.27
CA MET A 202 5.73 9.87 -10.26
C MET A 202 6.85 10.65 -10.95
N ARG A 203 8.10 10.20 -10.80
CA ARG A 203 9.26 10.78 -11.50
C ARG A 203 9.18 10.58 -13.01
N GLN A 204 8.61 9.46 -13.48
CA GLN A 204 8.46 9.19 -14.91
C GLN A 204 7.27 9.90 -15.54
N GLY A 205 6.20 10.13 -14.77
CA GLY A 205 5.00 10.81 -15.25
C GLY A 205 3.85 10.76 -14.24
N PRO A 206 2.67 11.30 -14.57
CA PRO A 206 1.52 11.16 -13.70
C PRO A 206 1.05 9.70 -13.70
N THR A 207 0.75 9.18 -12.52
CA THR A 207 0.40 7.77 -12.33
C THR A 207 -0.94 7.60 -11.61
N VAL A 208 -1.53 6.42 -11.73
CA VAL A 208 -2.85 6.07 -11.17
C VAL A 208 -2.70 4.80 -10.35
N GLY A 209 -3.42 4.71 -9.25
CA GLY A 209 -3.52 3.50 -8.44
C GLY A 209 -4.87 3.35 -7.78
N VAL A 210 -5.06 2.25 -7.08
CA VAL A 210 -6.22 2.00 -6.21
C VAL A 210 -5.71 1.79 -4.80
N TYR A 211 -6.12 2.69 -3.90
CA TYR A 211 -5.75 2.69 -2.49
C TYR A 211 -6.76 1.90 -1.66
N PHE A 212 -6.26 0.98 -0.84
CA PHE A 212 -7.03 0.13 0.08
C PHE A 212 -6.69 0.52 1.52
N PRO A 213 -7.41 1.49 2.13
CA PRO A 213 -7.04 2.09 3.41
C PRO A 213 -7.12 1.16 4.62
N THR A 214 -8.02 0.17 4.61
CA THR A 214 -8.38 -0.61 5.82
C THR A 214 -7.92 -2.05 5.77
N CYS A 215 -7.13 -2.45 4.77
CA CYS A 215 -6.79 -3.86 4.56
C CYS A 215 -5.83 -4.41 5.63
N LEU A 216 -5.13 -3.56 6.39
CA LEU A 216 -4.24 -3.96 7.49
C LEU A 216 -4.75 -3.43 8.84
N GLN A 217 -6.06 -3.23 9.01
CA GLN A 217 -6.58 -2.71 10.26
C GLN A 217 -6.29 -3.67 11.44
N GLY A 218 -5.79 -3.13 12.54
CA GLY A 218 -5.36 -3.91 13.72
C GLY A 218 -3.95 -4.51 13.61
N PHE A 219 -3.22 -4.31 12.52
CA PHE A 219 -1.81 -4.66 12.45
C PHE A 219 -0.97 -3.49 13.00
N GLY A 220 0.12 -3.78 13.72
CA GLY A 220 1.12 -2.76 14.02
C GLY A 220 1.98 -2.44 12.79
N ILE A 221 2.59 -1.25 12.74
CA ILE A 221 3.42 -0.81 11.59
C ILE A 221 4.56 -1.80 11.27
N LEU A 222 5.14 -2.46 12.27
CA LEU A 222 6.15 -3.49 12.02
C LEU A 222 5.54 -4.74 11.38
N ALA A 223 4.33 -5.14 11.79
CA ALA A 223 3.61 -6.23 11.17
C ALA A 223 3.27 -5.90 9.71
N ASP A 224 2.85 -4.67 9.41
CA ASP A 224 2.59 -4.20 8.04
C ASP A 224 3.82 -4.36 7.13
N ARG A 225 5.00 -3.96 7.63
CA ARG A 225 6.28 -4.09 6.92
C ARG A 225 6.70 -5.54 6.72
N THR A 226 6.35 -6.44 7.64
CA THR A 226 6.58 -7.87 7.47
C THR A 226 5.60 -8.46 6.45
N MET A 227 4.33 -8.04 6.49
CA MET A 227 3.30 -8.51 5.57
C MET A 227 3.59 -8.18 4.11
N VAL A 228 4.22 -7.04 3.82
CA VAL A 228 4.53 -6.64 2.42
C VAL A 228 5.35 -7.66 1.64
N GLN A 229 6.15 -8.49 2.34
CA GLN A 229 6.95 -9.55 1.72
C GLN A 229 6.09 -10.66 1.08
N GLN A 230 4.81 -10.76 1.46
CA GLN A 230 3.86 -11.72 0.91
C GLN A 230 2.96 -11.15 -0.17
N PHE A 231 2.94 -9.82 -0.31
CA PHE A 231 2.05 -9.20 -1.27
C PHE A 231 2.56 -9.48 -2.69
N PRO A 232 1.65 -9.64 -3.68
CA PRO A 232 2.02 -9.59 -5.09
C PRO A 232 2.88 -8.36 -5.39
N ASN A 233 3.83 -8.48 -6.33
CA ASN A 233 4.88 -7.47 -6.56
C ASN A 233 4.34 -6.07 -6.89
N ASP A 234 3.14 -5.98 -7.45
CA ASP A 234 2.44 -4.75 -7.83
C ASP A 234 1.63 -4.11 -6.69
N VAL A 235 1.65 -4.72 -5.51
CA VAL A 235 1.03 -4.18 -4.28
C VAL A 235 2.10 -3.57 -3.41
N LEU A 236 1.95 -2.27 -3.12
CA LEU A 236 2.88 -1.46 -2.35
C LEU A 236 2.27 -1.15 -0.99
N LEU A 237 3.12 -1.10 0.03
CA LEU A 237 2.71 -0.60 1.33
C LEU A 237 2.64 0.93 1.30
N THR A 238 1.61 1.51 1.93
CA THR A 238 1.40 2.96 1.84
C THR A 238 2.37 3.78 2.70
N GLY A 239 2.83 4.88 2.12
CA GLY A 239 3.43 5.99 2.83
C GLY A 239 2.38 7.06 3.12
N ALA A 240 2.82 8.31 3.24
CA ALA A 240 1.95 9.44 3.53
C ALA A 240 1.30 10.04 2.27
N PHE A 241 1.82 9.73 1.07
CA PHE A 241 1.27 10.25 -0.19
C PHE A 241 -0.09 9.64 -0.52
N GLU A 242 -0.28 8.34 -0.36
CA GLU A 242 -1.53 7.65 -0.69
C GLU A 242 -2.70 8.07 0.19
N PRO A 243 -2.61 8.08 1.54
CA PRO A 243 -3.68 8.64 2.37
C PRO A 243 -3.88 10.13 2.10
N ALA A 244 -2.84 10.92 1.81
CA ALA A 244 -3.01 12.31 1.43
C ALA A 244 -3.84 12.47 0.14
N MET A 245 -3.54 11.72 -0.91
CA MET A 245 -4.39 11.68 -2.11
C MET A 245 -5.79 11.14 -1.79
N GLY A 246 -5.89 10.15 -0.90
CA GLY A 246 -7.17 9.68 -0.38
C GLY A 246 -8.00 10.82 0.21
N PHE A 247 -7.43 11.65 1.09
CA PHE A 247 -8.14 12.79 1.68
C PHE A 247 -8.46 13.87 0.65
N ILE A 248 -7.59 14.17 -0.30
CA ILE A 248 -7.88 15.16 -1.34
C ILE A 248 -9.05 14.70 -2.22
N GLY A 249 -9.08 13.41 -2.58
CA GLY A 249 -10.10 12.85 -3.46
C GLY A 249 -11.39 12.47 -2.74
N TYR A 250 -11.34 12.19 -1.44
CA TYR A 250 -12.41 11.54 -0.67
C TYR A 250 -12.47 12.01 0.79
N SER A 251 -12.35 13.32 1.03
CA SER A 251 -12.39 13.90 2.38
C SER A 251 -13.61 13.43 3.18
N GLU A 252 -14.78 13.35 2.54
CA GLU A 252 -16.03 12.93 3.17
C GLU A 252 -16.04 11.46 3.61
N VAL A 253 -15.19 10.63 2.98
CA VAL A 253 -15.07 9.20 3.29
C VAL A 253 -14.02 8.99 4.37
N LEU A 254 -12.81 9.50 4.17
CA LEU A 254 -11.68 9.27 5.08
C LEU A 254 -11.67 10.20 6.29
N GLY A 255 -12.38 11.33 6.22
CA GLY A 255 -12.48 12.35 7.27
C GLY A 255 -13.86 12.44 7.90
N ARG A 256 -14.69 11.39 7.76
CA ARG A 256 -16.11 11.40 8.15
C ARG A 256 -16.32 11.82 9.61
N ASP A 257 -15.65 11.14 10.53
CA ASP A 257 -15.82 11.30 11.98
C ASP A 257 -14.76 10.52 12.77
N GLY A 258 -14.84 10.57 14.11
CA GLY A 258 -13.99 9.80 15.02
C GLY A 258 -14.22 8.29 15.02
N MET A 259 -15.15 7.77 14.20
CA MET A 259 -15.34 6.34 13.94
C MET A 259 -14.72 5.92 12.60
N THR A 260 -13.87 6.77 12.03
CA THR A 260 -13.05 6.44 10.87
C THR A 260 -11.69 5.93 11.34
N PRO A 261 -11.15 4.83 10.80
CA PRO A 261 -9.85 4.33 11.20
C PRO A 261 -8.74 5.38 11.03
N ALA A 262 -7.81 5.40 11.98
CA ALA A 262 -6.57 6.13 11.81
C ALA A 262 -5.72 5.43 10.72
N LEU A 263 -5.15 6.22 9.80
CA LEU A 263 -4.42 5.69 8.64
C LEU A 263 -2.92 5.82 8.89
N ASP A 264 -2.29 4.71 9.26
CA ASP A 264 -0.85 4.64 9.44
C ASP A 264 -0.14 4.74 8.09
N CYS A 265 1.06 5.31 8.09
CA CYS A 265 1.94 5.43 6.91
C CYS A 265 3.13 4.47 7.05
N PRO A 266 2.94 3.14 7.08
CA PRO A 266 3.97 2.20 7.48
C PRO A 266 5.20 2.17 6.55
N ALA A 267 5.10 2.65 5.31
CA ALA A 267 6.25 2.82 4.42
C ALA A 267 7.19 3.98 4.78
N ASN A 268 6.81 4.85 5.73
CA ASN A 268 7.65 5.96 6.18
C ASN A 268 8.32 5.69 7.54
N LEU A 269 9.45 6.36 7.76
CA LEU A 269 10.02 6.62 9.08
C LEU A 269 10.03 8.11 9.35
N TRP A 270 9.88 8.49 10.62
CA TRP A 270 10.06 9.87 11.05
C TRP A 270 11.12 9.98 12.14
N ARG A 271 12.23 10.69 11.83
CA ARG A 271 13.39 10.90 12.72
C ARG A 271 14.09 9.64 13.22
N GLY A 272 13.83 8.48 12.61
CA GLY A 272 14.45 7.21 12.97
C GLY A 272 13.48 6.01 12.95
N PRO A 273 13.97 4.81 13.29
CA PRO A 273 13.23 3.55 13.11
C PRO A 273 12.02 3.39 14.05
N GLY A 274 11.98 4.13 15.16
CA GLY A 274 11.00 3.95 16.24
C GLY A 274 9.66 4.65 16.04
N ARG A 275 9.45 5.35 14.92
CA ARG A 275 8.25 6.17 14.68
C ARG A 275 7.87 6.17 13.19
N SER A 276 6.58 6.25 12.93
CA SER A 276 6.05 6.58 11.62
C SER A 276 5.14 7.81 11.69
N LEU A 277 4.43 8.07 10.60
CA LEU A 277 3.44 9.11 10.41
C LEU A 277 2.06 8.46 10.32
N PHE A 278 1.02 9.25 10.57
CA PHE A 278 -0.36 8.80 10.40
C PHE A 278 -1.33 9.98 10.24
N PHE A 279 -2.51 9.67 9.71
CA PHE A 279 -3.67 10.56 9.71
C PHE A 279 -4.70 10.08 10.73
N CYS A 280 -5.26 11.01 11.49
CA CYS A 280 -6.23 10.75 12.55
C CYS A 280 -7.52 11.54 12.31
N PRO A 281 -8.54 10.92 11.71
CA PRO A 281 -9.87 11.53 11.61
C PRO A 281 -10.52 11.67 12.99
N GLY A 282 -11.28 12.74 13.19
CA GLY A 282 -12.02 13.00 14.41
C GLY A 282 -13.27 13.83 14.12
N ASP A 283 -14.18 13.91 15.10
CA ASP A 283 -15.48 14.56 14.91
C ASP A 283 -15.39 16.05 14.56
N ALA A 284 -14.35 16.73 15.04
CA ALA A 284 -14.14 18.16 14.86
C ALA A 284 -12.92 18.51 13.99
N LYS A 285 -12.03 17.53 13.73
CA LYS A 285 -10.76 17.81 13.04
C LYS A 285 -10.14 16.57 12.41
N LEU A 286 -9.29 16.82 11.42
CA LEU A 286 -8.34 15.83 10.89
C LEU A 286 -6.94 16.18 11.38
N GLY A 287 -6.30 15.26 12.09
CA GLY A 287 -4.91 15.40 12.52
C GLY A 287 -3.93 14.68 11.59
N PHE A 288 -2.75 15.27 11.38
CA PHE A 288 -1.59 14.58 10.81
C PHE A 288 -0.43 14.64 11.80
N GLY A 289 0.16 13.48 12.12
CA GLY A 289 1.04 13.36 13.27
C GLY A 289 1.97 12.14 13.26
N ILE A 290 2.36 11.73 14.46
CA ILE A 290 3.27 10.60 14.70
C ILE A 290 2.47 9.36 15.04
N GLY A 291 2.64 8.31 14.24
CA GLY A 291 2.09 6.98 14.53
C GLY A 291 3.03 6.21 15.47
N ASN A 292 2.46 5.54 16.47
CA ASN A 292 3.19 4.56 17.28
C ASN A 292 3.31 3.24 16.51
N LEU A 293 4.38 2.49 16.72
CA LEU A 293 4.63 1.24 15.99
C LEU A 293 3.76 0.06 16.45
N VAL A 294 2.98 0.23 17.53
CA VAL A 294 2.19 -0.80 18.18
C VAL A 294 0.85 -1.02 17.48
N ALA A 295 0.28 -2.21 17.65
CA ALA A 295 -0.99 -2.54 17.04
C ALA A 295 -2.17 -1.90 17.80
N HIS A 296 -3.10 -1.29 17.04
CA HIS A 296 -4.37 -0.80 17.57
C HIS A 296 -5.50 -1.18 16.62
N GLY A 297 -6.62 -1.70 17.16
CA GLY A 297 -7.75 -2.16 16.36
C GLY A 297 -8.42 -1.05 15.53
N LEU A 298 -8.24 0.21 15.92
CA LEU A 298 -8.75 1.40 15.22
C LEU A 298 -7.77 1.98 14.18
N CYS A 299 -6.53 1.50 14.14
CA CYS A 299 -5.51 1.95 13.19
C CYS A 299 -5.38 0.95 12.05
N SER A 300 -5.03 1.43 10.87
CA SER A 300 -4.77 0.59 9.71
C SER A 300 -3.62 1.14 8.89
N GLY A 301 -2.67 0.27 8.57
CA GLY A 301 -1.89 0.41 7.35
C GLY A 301 -2.78 0.18 6.13
N GLY A 302 -2.48 0.87 5.04
CA GLY A 302 -3.10 0.60 3.75
C GLY A 302 -2.11 0.05 2.73
N VAL A 303 -2.64 -0.42 1.60
CA VAL A 303 -1.84 -0.74 0.41
C VAL A 303 -2.33 0.03 -0.79
N VAL A 304 -1.46 0.25 -1.77
CA VAL A 304 -1.84 0.75 -3.09
C VAL A 304 -1.42 -0.24 -4.16
N VAL A 305 -2.29 -0.45 -5.15
CA VAL A 305 -1.96 -1.18 -6.38
C VAL A 305 -1.83 -0.15 -7.50
N LEU A 306 -0.65 -0.07 -8.11
CA LEU A 306 -0.39 0.89 -9.17
C LEU A 306 -0.81 0.32 -10.53
N TRP A 307 -1.28 1.21 -11.40
CA TRP A 307 -1.47 0.88 -12.80
C TRP A 307 -0.11 0.60 -13.46
N GLN A 308 -0.03 -0.51 -14.18
CA GLN A 308 1.14 -0.90 -14.97
C GLN A 308 0.74 -0.91 -16.45
N SER A 309 1.58 -0.30 -17.30
CA SER A 309 1.40 -0.20 -18.75
C SER A 309 1.81 -1.45 -19.48
#